data_AF-A0A4Q6EP45-F1
#
_entry.id   AF-A0A4Q6EP45-F1
#
_cell.length_a   1.000
_cell.length_b   1.000
_cell.length_c   1.000
_cell.angle_alpha   90.00
_cell.angle_beta   90.00
_cell.angle_gamma   90.00
#
_symmetry.space_group_name_H-M   'P 1'
#
loop_
_entity.id
_entity.type
_entity.pdbx_description
1 polymer ?
#
loop_
_entity_poly.entity_id
_entity_poly.type
_entity_poly.pdbx_seq_one_letter_code
_entity_poly.pdbx_strand_id
1 'polypeptide(L)'
;MNSLGRHILVEFIGCDPEVMNDVDAIETAMVNAAQKAGATVIQSNFHHFSPFGVSGVVVIQESHLAIHTWPEYQYAAVDLFTCGESVDAWISFDLLKQAFKATSQSVLEMYRGPLALLKRIDFNPNDGRGGLPQTLPTPKFERNLWFTDKDENQAISLRRTGNVLFNETSPFQQVRVMESYSHGKFLAINNMVMATERDEFHYHE
;
A
#
# COMPACT_ATOMS: atom_id res chain seq x y z
N MET A 1 20.57 12.82 14.01
CA MET A 1 20.62 12.48 12.57
C MET A 1 21.03 13.73 11.79
N ASN A 2 22.00 13.67 10.86
CA ASN A 2 22.53 14.85 10.14
C ASN A 2 21.91 15.01 8.74
N SER A 3 20.64 14.65 8.60
CA SER A 3 19.86 14.74 7.35
C SER A 3 18.38 14.94 7.68
N LEU A 4 17.59 15.39 6.71
CA LEU A 4 16.14 15.56 6.86
C LEU A 4 15.40 14.22 7.04
N GLY A 5 15.89 13.15 6.41
CA GLY A 5 15.33 11.81 6.58
C GLY A 5 16.27 10.70 6.13
N ARG A 6 15.78 9.46 6.27
CA ARG A 6 16.48 8.22 5.96
C ARG A 6 15.59 7.40 5.03
N HIS A 7 16.18 6.95 3.93
CA HIS A 7 15.51 6.14 2.94
C HIS A 7 16.21 4.80 2.82
N ILE A 8 15.50 3.72 3.14
CA ILE A 8 15.99 2.36 2.96
C ILE A 8 15.33 1.81 1.69
N LEU A 9 16.15 1.49 0.69
CA LEU A 9 15.74 0.79 -0.53
C LEU A 9 16.00 -0.69 -0.31
N VAL A 10 14.96 -1.50 -0.47
CA VAL A 10 14.97 -2.92 -0.11
C VAL A 10 14.54 -3.75 -1.30
N GLU A 11 15.36 -4.74 -1.62
CA GLU A 11 15.10 -5.77 -2.62
C GLU A 11 14.79 -7.06 -1.85
N PHE A 12 13.53 -7.46 -1.75
CA PHE A 12 13.17 -8.75 -1.15
C PHE A 12 13.08 -9.83 -2.24
N ILE A 13 13.74 -10.97 -1.98
CA ILE A 13 13.87 -12.08 -2.94
C ILE A 13 13.40 -13.39 -2.28
N GLY A 14 12.72 -14.23 -3.06
CA GLY A 14 12.15 -15.49 -2.60
C GLY A 14 11.05 -15.27 -1.57
N CYS A 15 10.15 -14.33 -1.87
CA CYS A 15 8.95 -14.06 -1.09
C CYS A 15 7.83 -15.05 -1.44
N ASP A 16 6.85 -15.18 -0.54
CA ASP A 16 5.66 -16.03 -0.75
C ASP A 16 4.71 -15.41 -1.81
N PRO A 17 4.54 -16.04 -3.00
CA PRO A 17 3.72 -15.48 -4.08
C PRO A 17 2.26 -15.22 -3.69
N GLU A 18 1.70 -16.02 -2.79
CA GLU A 18 0.32 -15.87 -2.33
C GLU A 18 0.14 -14.58 -1.53
N VAL A 19 1.11 -14.28 -0.64
CA VAL A 19 1.13 -13.01 0.10
C VAL A 19 1.34 -11.84 -0.85
N MET A 20 2.23 -12.00 -1.84
CA MET A 20 2.54 -10.94 -2.80
C MET A 20 1.40 -10.56 -3.75
N ASN A 21 0.37 -11.41 -3.83
CA ASN A 21 -0.81 -11.18 -4.66
C ASN A 21 -2.06 -10.79 -3.83
N ASP A 22 -1.96 -10.78 -2.49
CA ASP A 22 -3.04 -10.40 -1.59
C ASP A 22 -2.90 -8.93 -1.15
N VAL A 23 -3.68 -8.05 -1.77
CA VAL A 23 -3.70 -6.62 -1.45
C VAL A 23 -3.99 -6.33 0.01
N ASP A 24 -4.93 -7.06 0.63
CA ASP A 24 -5.32 -6.80 2.02
C ASP A 24 -4.19 -7.21 2.97
N ALA A 25 -3.53 -8.35 2.70
CA ALA A 25 -2.38 -8.80 3.48
C ALA A 25 -1.21 -7.80 3.38
N ILE A 26 -0.92 -7.33 2.16
CA ILE A 26 0.16 -6.37 1.90
C ILE A 26 -0.11 -5.03 2.57
N GLU A 27 -1.32 -4.47 2.38
CA GLU A 27 -1.69 -3.21 3.01
C GLU A 27 -1.60 -3.31 4.53
N THR A 28 -2.15 -4.38 5.12
CA THR A 28 -2.11 -4.61 6.56
C THR A 28 -0.66 -4.68 7.06
N ALA A 29 0.21 -5.40 6.35
CA ALA A 29 1.63 -5.51 6.70
C ALA A 29 2.33 -4.15 6.63
N MET A 30 2.13 -3.38 5.56
CA MET A 30 2.74 -2.07 5.33
C MET A 30 2.27 -1.02 6.35
N VAL A 31 0.97 -0.96 6.65
CA VAL A 31 0.42 -0.03 7.65
C VAL A 31 0.91 -0.39 9.05
N ASN A 32 0.93 -1.69 9.40
CA ASN A 32 1.43 -2.16 10.69
C ASN A 32 2.93 -1.86 10.85
N ALA A 33 3.72 -2.10 9.80
CA ALA A 33 5.13 -1.77 9.75
C ALA A 33 5.38 -0.28 10.03
N ALA A 34 4.67 0.61 9.32
CA ALA A 34 4.76 2.05 9.53
C ALA A 34 4.41 2.46 10.98
N GLN A 35 3.30 1.95 11.51
CA GLN A 35 2.85 2.28 12.87
C GLN A 35 3.83 1.79 13.94
N LYS A 36 4.36 0.57 13.80
CA LYS A 36 5.34 0.01 14.74
C LYS A 36 6.71 0.68 14.66
N ALA A 37 7.07 1.21 13.49
CA ALA A 37 8.24 2.06 13.33
C ALA A 37 8.07 3.45 14.00
N GLY A 38 6.89 3.77 14.52
CA GLY A 38 6.59 5.06 15.16
C GLY A 38 6.13 6.14 14.20
N ALA A 39 5.78 5.79 12.95
CA ALA A 39 5.30 6.76 11.97
C ALA A 39 3.79 7.00 12.09
N THR A 40 3.37 8.25 11.89
CA THR A 40 1.97 8.62 11.78
C THR A 40 1.48 8.35 10.35
N VAL A 41 0.59 7.36 10.19
CA VAL A 41 -0.02 7.03 8.90
C VAL A 41 -1.15 8.01 8.56
N ILE A 42 -1.10 8.57 7.36
CA ILE A 42 -2.09 9.53 6.84
C ILE A 42 -3.06 8.83 5.88
N GLN A 43 -2.55 8.03 4.95
CA GLN A 43 -3.35 7.39 3.90
C GLN A 43 -2.66 6.12 3.39
N SER A 44 -3.43 5.12 2.98
CA SER A 44 -2.97 3.98 2.19
C SER A 44 -3.63 3.96 0.82
N ASN A 45 -2.87 3.60 -0.22
CA ASN A 45 -3.39 3.38 -1.56
C ASN A 45 -2.71 2.16 -2.19
N PHE A 46 -3.50 1.14 -2.52
CA PHE A 46 -3.00 -0.10 -3.12
C PHE A 46 -3.84 -0.50 -4.32
N HIS A 47 -3.17 -1.04 -5.32
CA HIS A 47 -3.75 -1.48 -6.57
C HIS A 47 -3.24 -2.88 -6.91
N HIS A 48 -4.17 -3.82 -7.09
CA HIS A 48 -3.92 -5.13 -7.67
C HIS A 48 -3.89 -5.03 -9.20
N PHE A 49 -2.88 -5.59 -9.84
CA PHE A 49 -2.85 -5.73 -11.29
C PHE A 49 -3.19 -7.16 -11.68
N SER A 50 -4.02 -7.35 -12.70
CA SER A 50 -4.10 -8.67 -13.34
C SER A 50 -2.90 -8.90 -14.30
N PRO A 51 -2.47 -10.15 -14.51
CA PRO A 51 -2.98 -11.35 -13.83
C PRO A 51 -2.53 -11.45 -12.36
N PHE A 52 -1.46 -10.76 -11.97
CA PHE A 52 -0.92 -10.75 -10.62
C PHE A 52 -0.05 -9.51 -10.37
N GLY A 53 0.28 -9.29 -9.10
CA GLY A 53 1.15 -8.22 -8.65
C GLY A 53 0.39 -7.06 -8.03
N VAL A 54 1.05 -6.38 -7.10
CA VAL A 54 0.47 -5.31 -6.30
C VAL A 54 1.45 -4.15 -6.27
N SER A 55 0.93 -2.94 -6.47
CA SER A 55 1.65 -1.72 -6.12
C SER A 55 0.90 -0.98 -5.05
N GLY A 56 1.61 -0.40 -4.10
CA GLY A 56 0.97 0.46 -3.13
C GLY A 56 1.91 1.35 -2.36
N VAL A 57 1.30 2.33 -1.71
CA VAL A 57 1.98 3.35 -0.92
C VAL A 57 1.20 3.63 0.35
N VAL A 58 1.94 3.73 1.45
CA VAL A 58 1.48 4.24 2.73
C VAL A 58 2.12 5.60 2.91
N VAL A 59 1.29 6.64 2.83
CA VAL A 59 1.70 8.02 3.09
C VAL A 59 1.78 8.21 4.59
N ILE A 60 2.94 8.61 5.07
CA ILE A 60 3.18 8.95 6.48
C ILE A 60 3.52 10.44 6.59
N GLN A 61 3.46 10.98 7.80
CA GLN A 61 3.83 12.37 8.05
C GLN A 61 5.26 12.64 7.52
N GLU A 62 5.35 13.53 6.51
CA GLU A 62 6.59 14.01 5.88
C GLU A 62 7.38 12.99 5.01
N SER A 63 6.86 11.78 4.73
CA SER A 63 7.54 10.77 3.89
C SER A 63 6.60 9.64 3.40
N HIS A 64 7.09 8.41 3.13
CA HIS A 64 6.27 7.30 2.63
C HIS A 64 6.92 5.92 2.80
N LEU A 65 6.09 4.88 2.84
CA LEU A 65 6.51 3.51 2.53
C LEU A 65 5.85 3.08 1.22
N ALA A 66 6.61 2.55 0.26
CA ALA A 66 6.07 2.06 -1.01
C ALA A 66 6.51 0.62 -1.30
N ILE A 67 5.72 -0.09 -2.09
CA ILE A 67 5.99 -1.46 -2.50
C ILE A 67 5.48 -1.74 -3.91
N HIS A 68 6.27 -2.53 -4.65
CA HIS A 68 5.89 -3.16 -5.90
C HIS A 68 6.23 -4.65 -5.86
N THR A 69 5.27 -5.52 -6.18
CA THR A 69 5.46 -6.97 -6.14
C THR A 69 5.40 -7.59 -7.53
N TRP A 70 6.27 -8.58 -7.76
CA TRP A 70 6.29 -9.47 -8.92
C TRP A 70 6.23 -10.93 -8.43
N PRO A 71 5.03 -11.47 -8.15
CA PRO A 71 4.86 -12.83 -7.63
C PRO A 71 5.53 -13.91 -8.49
N GLU A 72 5.53 -13.73 -9.80
CA GLU A 72 6.16 -14.63 -10.78
C GLU A 72 7.69 -14.73 -10.64
N TYR A 73 8.33 -13.73 -10.03
CA TYR A 73 9.76 -13.72 -9.72
C TYR A 73 10.03 -13.87 -8.21
N GLN A 74 9.00 -14.04 -7.38
CA GLN A 74 9.10 -14.02 -5.92
C GLN A 74 9.86 -12.77 -5.41
N TYR A 75 9.68 -11.64 -6.10
CA TYR A 75 10.45 -10.42 -5.90
C TYR A 75 9.56 -9.24 -5.49
N ALA A 76 9.97 -8.50 -4.46
CA ALA A 76 9.33 -7.24 -4.07
C ALA A 76 10.36 -6.13 -3.91
N ALA A 77 10.11 -5.00 -4.58
CA ALA A 77 10.83 -3.76 -4.39
C ALA A 77 10.11 -2.94 -3.32
N VAL A 78 10.82 -2.53 -2.26
CA VAL A 78 10.25 -1.81 -1.12
C VAL A 78 11.08 -0.56 -0.80
N ASP A 79 10.40 0.57 -0.68
CA ASP A 79 10.97 1.87 -0.33
C ASP A 79 10.49 2.26 1.07
N LEU A 80 11.40 2.42 2.02
CA LEU A 80 11.11 2.83 3.40
C LEU A 80 11.71 4.20 3.67
N PHE A 81 10.99 5.25 3.29
CA PHE A 81 11.42 6.62 3.52
C PHE A 81 10.76 7.15 4.80
N THR A 82 11.57 7.52 5.78
CA THR A 82 11.14 8.10 7.06
C THR A 82 11.86 9.41 7.34
N CYS A 83 11.20 10.30 8.06
CA CYS A 83 11.73 11.59 8.52
C CYS A 83 11.67 11.65 10.06
N GLY A 84 12.58 12.41 10.66
CA GLY A 84 12.69 12.54 12.11
C GLY A 84 13.52 11.46 12.80
N GLU A 85 13.89 11.70 14.05
CA GLU A 85 14.76 10.81 14.84
C GLU A 85 13.99 9.73 15.62
N SER A 86 12.68 9.92 15.80
CA SER A 86 11.83 9.00 16.55
C SER A 86 11.30 7.83 15.73
N VAL A 87 11.48 7.85 14.41
CA VAL A 87 10.96 6.83 13.49
C VAL A 87 12.07 5.88 13.06
N ASP A 88 11.91 4.59 13.35
CA ASP A 88 12.90 3.58 12.97
C ASP A 88 12.48 2.72 11.77
N ALA A 89 12.97 3.09 10.58
CA ALA A 89 12.67 2.38 9.33
C ALA A 89 13.14 0.92 9.33
N TRP A 90 14.13 0.55 10.14
CA TRP A 90 14.57 -0.85 10.24
C TRP A 90 13.51 -1.75 10.90
N ILE A 91 12.66 -1.20 11.77
CA ILE A 91 11.50 -1.93 12.32
C ILE A 91 10.53 -2.28 11.18
N SER A 92 10.25 -1.32 10.29
CA SER A 92 9.42 -1.59 9.11
C SER A 92 10.03 -2.67 8.23
N PHE A 93 11.35 -2.60 7.98
CA PHE A 93 12.08 -3.61 7.21
C PHE A 93 11.91 -5.02 7.81
N ASP A 94 12.16 -5.19 9.10
CA ASP A 94 12.10 -6.52 9.74
C ASP A 94 10.69 -7.11 9.71
N LEU A 95 9.67 -6.29 9.94
CA LEU A 95 8.27 -6.72 9.90
C LEU A 95 7.85 -7.12 8.50
N LEU A 96 8.24 -6.36 7.48
CA LEU A 96 7.93 -6.67 6.09
C LEU A 96 8.68 -7.91 5.63
N LYS A 97 9.97 -8.05 5.96
CA LYS A 97 10.74 -9.27 5.66
C LYS A 97 10.03 -10.53 6.17
N GLN A 98 9.50 -10.48 7.40
CA GLN A 98 8.74 -11.57 8.00
C GLN A 98 7.38 -11.79 7.30
N ALA A 99 6.63 -10.71 7.06
CA ALA A 99 5.31 -10.78 6.41
C ALA A 99 5.38 -11.40 5.00
N PHE A 100 6.37 -10.99 4.21
CA PHE A 100 6.60 -11.50 2.85
C PHE A 100 7.35 -12.84 2.81
N LYS A 101 7.80 -13.34 3.97
CA LYS A 101 8.63 -14.55 4.10
C LYS A 101 9.86 -14.53 3.19
N ALA A 102 10.48 -13.36 3.02
CA ALA A 102 11.60 -13.18 2.11
C ALA A 102 12.81 -14.02 2.56
N THR A 103 13.30 -14.88 1.67
CA THR A 103 14.46 -15.75 1.94
C THR A 103 15.79 -15.01 1.80
N SER A 104 15.85 -14.01 0.94
CA SER A 104 17.03 -13.16 0.72
C SER A 104 16.63 -11.70 0.61
N GLN A 105 17.60 -10.82 0.87
CA GLN A 105 17.41 -9.37 0.86
C GLN A 105 18.69 -8.66 0.41
N SER A 106 18.53 -7.57 -0.34
CA SER A 106 19.56 -6.57 -0.59
C SER A 106 19.04 -5.21 -0.16
N VAL A 107 19.86 -4.44 0.55
CA VAL A 107 19.43 -3.18 1.15
C VAL A 107 20.45 -2.08 0.88
N LEU A 108 19.95 -0.92 0.47
CA LEU A 108 20.72 0.31 0.36
C LEU A 108 20.09 1.38 1.24
N GLU A 109 20.87 1.89 2.20
CA GLU A 109 20.44 3.01 3.04
C GLU A 109 21.00 4.33 2.49
N MET A 110 20.11 5.32 2.35
CA MET A 110 20.43 6.65 1.85
C MET A 110 19.92 7.73 2.80
N TYR A 111 20.80 8.66 3.16
CA TYR A 111 20.41 9.85 3.91
C TYR A 111 19.85 10.93 2.98
N ARG A 112 18.59 11.32 3.18
CA ARG A 112 17.87 12.28 2.35
C ARG A 112 18.01 13.68 2.95
N GLY A 113 18.45 14.64 2.13
CA GLY A 113 18.67 16.03 2.55
C GLY A 113 19.76 16.20 3.61
N PRO A 114 21.04 15.93 3.30
CA PRO A 114 22.14 16.13 4.24
C PRO A 114 22.21 17.59 4.70
N LEU A 115 22.07 17.85 6.01
CA LEU A 115 21.95 19.22 6.53
C LEU A 115 23.19 20.08 6.22
N ALA A 116 24.37 19.47 6.15
CA ALA A 116 25.61 20.15 5.80
C ALA A 116 25.61 20.77 4.38
N LEU A 117 24.78 20.26 3.47
CA LEU A 117 24.66 20.77 2.09
C LEU A 117 23.48 21.74 1.93
N LEU A 118 22.65 21.92 2.96
CA LEU A 118 21.43 22.70 2.90
C LEU A 118 21.59 24.02 3.64
N LYS A 119 21.15 25.11 3.02
CA LYS A 119 20.98 26.41 3.68
C LYS A 119 19.50 26.60 3.97
N ARG A 120 19.14 26.71 5.25
CA ARG A 120 17.77 27.02 5.65
C ARG A 120 17.43 28.44 5.17
N ILE A 121 16.32 28.56 4.46
CA ILE A 121 15.72 29.84 4.08
C ILE A 121 14.46 30.06 4.89
N ASP A 122 14.12 31.31 5.15
CA ASP A 122 12.84 31.67 5.77
C ASP A 122 11.75 31.62 4.70
N PHE A 123 10.99 30.53 4.68
CA PHE A 123 9.84 30.36 3.80
C PHE A 123 8.57 30.82 4.53
N ASN A 124 7.95 31.92 4.07
CA ASN A 124 6.64 32.37 4.54
C ASN A 124 5.56 31.93 3.54
N PRO A 125 4.66 30.98 3.90
CA PRO A 125 3.60 30.52 3.00
C PRO A 125 2.56 31.60 2.66
N ASN A 126 2.52 32.71 3.42
CA ASN A 126 1.48 33.74 3.33
C ASN A 126 1.76 34.87 2.34
N ASP A 127 2.92 34.88 1.66
CA ASP A 127 3.32 35.98 0.77
C ASP A 127 2.60 35.99 -0.60
N GLY A 128 1.57 35.15 -0.82
CA GLY A 128 0.85 35.13 -2.11
C GLY A 128 -0.49 34.41 -2.20
N ARG A 129 -1.02 33.80 -1.13
CA ARG A 129 -2.38 33.23 -1.11
C ARG A 129 -2.99 33.48 0.27
N GLY A 130 -4.24 33.96 0.29
CA GLY A 130 -5.00 34.23 1.51
C GLY A 130 -4.93 33.04 2.48
N GLY A 131 -4.77 33.36 3.77
CA GLY A 131 -4.40 32.42 4.82
C GLY A 131 -5.15 31.09 4.75
N LEU A 132 -4.39 30.00 4.65
CA LEU A 132 -4.92 28.67 4.89
C LEU A 132 -5.41 28.59 6.34
N PRO A 133 -6.55 27.93 6.62
CA PRO A 133 -6.99 27.70 7.98
C PRO A 133 -5.87 27.08 8.82
N GLN A 134 -5.51 27.71 9.95
CA GLN A 134 -4.44 27.25 10.84
C GLN A 134 -4.73 25.91 11.51
N THR A 135 -5.97 25.43 11.41
CA THR A 135 -6.34 24.07 11.80
C THR A 135 -6.01 23.13 10.65
N LEU A 136 -4.84 22.49 10.70
CA LEU A 136 -4.61 21.26 9.95
C LEU A 136 -5.73 20.29 10.36
N PRO A 137 -6.56 19.79 9.42
CA PRO A 137 -7.52 18.76 9.77
C PRO A 137 -6.77 17.58 10.39
N THR A 138 -7.30 17.02 11.47
CA THR A 138 -6.74 15.79 12.02
C THR A 138 -6.69 14.77 10.89
N PRO A 139 -5.52 14.23 10.53
CA PRO A 139 -5.43 13.27 9.44
C PRO A 139 -6.30 12.07 9.82
N LYS A 140 -7.44 11.94 9.13
CA LYS A 140 -8.24 10.73 9.19
C LYS A 140 -7.57 9.76 8.24
N PHE A 141 -7.25 8.57 8.73
CA PHE A 141 -6.73 7.51 7.90
C PHE A 141 -7.72 7.20 6.77
N GLU A 142 -7.32 7.49 5.53
CA GLU A 142 -8.11 7.17 4.34
C GLU A 142 -7.57 5.89 3.69
N ARG A 143 -8.47 4.91 3.53
CA ARG A 143 -8.18 3.64 2.87
C ARG A 143 -8.65 3.72 1.42
N ASN A 144 -7.74 3.55 0.46
CA ASN A 144 -8.09 3.58 -0.98
C ASN A 144 -7.61 2.30 -1.68
N LEU A 145 -8.46 1.27 -1.67
CA LEU A 145 -8.18 0.00 -2.30
C LEU A 145 -8.94 -0.17 -3.60
N TRP A 146 -8.23 -0.52 -4.67
CA TRP A 146 -8.80 -0.85 -5.97
C TRP A 146 -8.63 -2.32 -6.29
N PHE A 147 -9.74 -2.94 -6.67
CA PHE A 147 -9.78 -4.29 -7.21
C PHE A 147 -9.96 -4.20 -8.72
N THR A 148 -9.01 -4.70 -9.48
CA THR A 148 -9.03 -4.63 -10.95
C THR A 148 -9.03 -6.03 -11.53
N ASP A 149 -10.16 -6.39 -12.12
CA ASP A 149 -10.30 -7.54 -13.02
C ASP A 149 -10.01 -7.07 -14.45
N LYS A 150 -9.10 -7.71 -15.17
CA LYS A 150 -8.79 -7.32 -16.56
C LYS A 150 -8.29 -8.51 -17.38
N ASP A 151 -8.55 -8.44 -18.67
CA ASP A 151 -8.00 -9.31 -19.71
C ASP A 151 -7.34 -8.47 -20.83
N GLU A 152 -7.07 -9.07 -21.99
CA GLU A 152 -6.43 -8.37 -23.13
C GLU A 152 -7.32 -7.30 -23.78
N ASN A 153 -8.64 -7.36 -23.61
CA ASN A 153 -9.62 -6.55 -24.32
C ASN A 153 -10.46 -5.64 -23.40
N GLN A 154 -10.56 -5.95 -22.10
CA GLN A 154 -11.40 -5.21 -21.15
C GLN A 154 -10.85 -5.23 -19.72
N ALA A 155 -11.28 -4.25 -18.93
CA ALA A 155 -10.97 -4.15 -17.51
C ALA A 155 -12.15 -3.57 -16.72
N ILE A 156 -12.36 -4.08 -15.51
CA ILE A 156 -13.31 -3.61 -14.51
C ILE A 156 -12.53 -3.31 -13.23
N SER A 157 -12.55 -2.05 -12.81
CA SER A 157 -11.96 -1.62 -11.54
C SER A 157 -13.03 -1.16 -10.56
N LEU A 158 -13.12 -1.84 -9.42
CA LEU A 158 -14.04 -1.49 -8.33
C LEU A 158 -13.25 -0.94 -7.14
N ARG A 159 -13.65 0.24 -6.67
CA ARG A 159 -13.15 0.80 -5.42
C ARG A 159 -13.80 0.09 -4.24
N ARG A 160 -12.98 -0.49 -3.38
CA ARG A 160 -13.40 -1.27 -2.21
C ARG A 160 -13.60 -0.41 -0.97
N THR A 161 -14.56 -0.83 -0.15
CA THR A 161 -14.81 -0.29 1.20
C THR A 161 -14.82 -1.43 2.21
N GLY A 162 -14.60 -1.12 3.49
CA GLY A 162 -14.61 -2.11 4.56
C GLY A 162 -13.51 -3.18 4.43
N ASN A 163 -13.66 -4.27 5.18
CA ASN A 163 -12.76 -5.43 5.15
C ASN A 163 -13.31 -6.52 4.20
N VAL A 164 -12.46 -7.50 3.87
CA VAL A 164 -12.91 -8.72 3.18
C VAL A 164 -13.94 -9.44 4.06
N LEU A 165 -15.11 -9.74 3.49
CA LEU A 165 -16.23 -10.38 4.20
C LEU A 165 -16.10 -11.90 4.22
N PHE A 166 -15.49 -12.47 3.17
CA PHE A 166 -15.21 -13.90 3.03
C PHE A 166 -13.97 -14.07 2.16
N ASN A 167 -13.06 -14.97 2.54
CA ASN A 167 -11.87 -15.34 1.76
C ASN A 167 -11.49 -16.78 2.07
N GLU A 168 -11.77 -17.69 1.13
CA GLU A 168 -11.42 -19.11 1.27
C GLU A 168 -10.82 -19.63 -0.03
N THR A 169 -9.82 -20.50 0.11
CA THR A 169 -9.18 -21.16 -1.03
C THR A 169 -9.49 -22.66 -0.97
N SER A 170 -10.19 -23.14 -1.99
CA SER A 170 -10.45 -24.57 -2.23
C SER A 170 -9.39 -25.17 -3.16
N PRO A 171 -9.36 -26.50 -3.37
CA PRO A 171 -8.49 -27.13 -4.37
C PRO A 171 -8.70 -26.66 -5.82
N PHE A 172 -9.78 -25.92 -6.09
CA PHE A 172 -10.18 -25.51 -7.44
C PHE A 172 -10.08 -24.00 -7.68
N GLN A 173 -10.28 -23.21 -6.64
CA GLN A 173 -10.42 -21.76 -6.76
C GLN A 173 -10.36 -21.06 -5.40
N GLN A 174 -9.93 -19.79 -5.44
CA GLN A 174 -10.11 -18.83 -4.37
C GLN A 174 -11.45 -18.10 -4.54
N VAL A 175 -12.24 -18.05 -3.47
CA VAL A 175 -13.52 -17.35 -3.41
C VAL A 175 -13.42 -16.22 -2.41
N ARG A 176 -13.74 -14.99 -2.85
CA ARG A 176 -13.82 -13.82 -1.99
C ARG A 176 -15.15 -13.10 -2.12
N VAL A 177 -15.64 -12.61 -0.99
CA VAL A 177 -16.76 -11.65 -0.94
C VAL A 177 -16.24 -10.36 -0.32
N MET A 178 -16.42 -9.26 -1.04
CA MET A 178 -15.91 -7.93 -0.67
C MET A 178 -17.01 -6.90 -0.87
N GLU A 179 -16.83 -5.69 -0.35
CA GLU A 179 -17.78 -4.60 -0.52
C GLU A 179 -17.15 -3.47 -1.34
N SER A 180 -17.94 -2.89 -2.24
CA SER A 180 -17.55 -1.76 -3.07
C SER A 180 -18.38 -0.52 -2.73
N TYR A 181 -17.82 0.67 -2.97
CA TYR A 181 -18.54 1.92 -2.71
C TYR A 181 -19.80 2.11 -3.56
N SER A 182 -19.82 1.53 -4.77
CA SER A 182 -20.85 1.82 -5.78
C SER A 182 -21.66 0.61 -6.23
N HIS A 183 -21.25 -0.63 -5.95
CA HIS A 183 -21.91 -1.84 -6.45
C HIS A 183 -22.33 -2.81 -5.35
N GLY A 184 -22.29 -2.39 -4.08
CA GLY A 184 -22.62 -3.25 -2.93
C GLY A 184 -21.56 -4.34 -2.73
N LYS A 185 -21.98 -5.48 -2.16
CA LYS A 185 -21.15 -6.67 -2.06
C LYS A 185 -20.90 -7.27 -3.43
N PHE A 186 -19.70 -7.79 -3.65
CA PHE A 186 -19.33 -8.48 -4.88
C PHE A 186 -18.59 -9.76 -4.60
N LEU A 187 -18.88 -10.77 -5.42
CA LEU A 187 -18.22 -12.06 -5.46
C LEU A 187 -17.07 -12.00 -6.45
N ALA A 188 -15.87 -12.36 -5.98
CA ALA A 188 -14.71 -12.54 -6.83
C ALA A 188 -14.19 -13.98 -6.75
N ILE A 189 -13.92 -14.58 -7.90
CA ILE A 189 -13.32 -15.91 -8.01
C ILE A 189 -11.99 -15.77 -8.74
N ASN A 190 -10.89 -16.25 -8.13
CA ASN A 190 -9.55 -16.19 -8.74
C ASN A 190 -9.18 -14.79 -9.28
N ASN A 191 -9.45 -13.74 -8.49
CA ASN A 191 -9.27 -12.32 -8.86
C ASN A 191 -10.19 -11.78 -9.97
N MET A 192 -11.18 -12.53 -10.46
CA MET A 192 -12.17 -12.06 -11.43
C MET A 192 -13.48 -11.68 -10.74
N VAL A 193 -14.09 -10.57 -11.15
CA VAL A 193 -15.40 -10.15 -10.64
C VAL A 193 -16.47 -11.01 -11.29
N MET A 194 -17.24 -11.77 -10.49
CA MET A 194 -18.27 -12.67 -11.00
C MET A 194 -19.64 -12.00 -11.04
N ALA A 195 -20.02 -11.36 -9.93
CA ALA A 195 -21.28 -10.64 -9.78
C ALA A 195 -21.18 -9.66 -8.60
N THR A 196 -22.03 -8.64 -8.64
CA THR A 196 -22.26 -7.66 -7.58
C THR A 196 -23.73 -7.64 -7.21
N GLU A 197 -24.09 -7.19 -5.99
CA GLU A 197 -25.49 -7.03 -5.58
C GLU A 197 -26.29 -6.11 -6.52
N ARG A 198 -25.61 -5.24 -7.29
CA ARG A 198 -26.27 -4.33 -8.24
C ARG A 198 -26.40 -4.87 -9.65
N ASP A 199 -25.60 -5.85 -10.07
CA ASP A 199 -25.67 -6.40 -11.43
C ASP A 199 -26.22 -7.83 -11.48
N GLU A 200 -26.31 -8.52 -10.33
CA GLU A 200 -26.81 -9.90 -10.22
C GLU A 200 -28.11 -10.13 -11.00
N PHE A 201 -29.04 -9.18 -10.98
CA PHE A 201 -30.32 -9.31 -11.68
C PHE A 201 -30.16 -9.48 -13.21
N HIS A 202 -29.14 -8.89 -13.84
CA HIS A 202 -28.89 -9.06 -15.28
C HIS A 202 -28.39 -10.46 -15.64
N TYR A 203 -27.88 -11.23 -14.66
CA TYR A 203 -27.38 -12.59 -14.87
C TYR A 203 -28.45 -13.66 -14.63
N HIS A 204 -29.52 -13.32 -13.91
CA HIS A 204 -30.54 -14.26 -13.47
C HIS A 204 -31.93 -14.04 -14.09
N GLU A 205 -32.09 -13.00 -14.91
CA GLU A 205 -33.27 -12.75 -15.77
C GLU A 205 -32.95 -13.04 -17.24
#